data_AF-A0A7W1CKN0-F1
#
_entry.id   AF-A0A7W1CKN0-F1
#
_cell.length_a   1.000
_cell.length_b   1.000
_cell.length_c   1.000
_cell.angle_alpha   90.00
_cell.angle_beta   90.00
_cell.angle_gamma   90.00
#
_symmetry.space_group_name_H-M   'P 1'
#
loop_
_entity.id
_entity.type
_entity.pdbx_description
1 polymer ?
#
loop_
_entity_poly.entity_id
_entity_poly.type
_entity_poly.pdbx_seq_one_letter_code
_entity_poly.pdbx_strand_id
1 'polypeptide(L)' 'RLHLGVEDDFRPARRAHPALVVRGLAEWADAAGLQIRWADDIPGVVRGHVSDPFGNRIELIEGR' A
#
# COMPACT_ATOMS: atom_id res chain seq x y z
N ARG A 1 -11.84 5.58 -4.34
CA ARG A 1 -11.14 6.88 -4.53
C ARG A 1 -10.51 7.24 -3.20
N LEU A 2 -9.22 7.56 -3.17
CA LEU A 2 -8.51 8.03 -1.98
C LEU A 2 -8.33 9.55 -2.11
N HIS A 3 -8.74 10.30 -1.10
CA HIS A 3 -8.54 11.75 -1.06
C HIS A 3 -7.43 12.06 -0.05
N LEU A 4 -6.50 12.93 -0.43
CA LEU A 4 -5.42 13.42 0.41
C LEU A 4 -5.50 14.94 0.46
N GLY A 5 -5.44 15.51 1.66
CA GLY A 5 -5.33 16.95 1.87
C GLY A 5 -3.86 17.41 1.78
N VAL A 6 -3.68 18.72 1.62
CA VAL A 6 -2.36 19.37 1.70
C VAL A 6 -2.13 19.91 3.11
N GLU A 7 -0.88 19.90 3.56
CA GLU A 7 -0.46 20.42 4.87
C GLU A 7 0.94 21.04 4.75
N ASP A 8 1.15 22.20 5.36
CA ASP A 8 2.48 22.82 5.46
C ASP A 8 3.38 22.00 6.38
N ASP A 9 4.68 21.92 6.08
CA ASP A 9 5.66 21.11 6.83
C ASP A 9 5.29 19.61 6.95
N PHE A 10 4.53 19.09 5.99
CA PHE A 10 4.10 17.70 5.94
C PHE A 10 5.25 16.70 6.15
N ARG A 11 5.01 15.69 7.00
CA ARG A 11 5.94 14.59 7.27
C ARG A 11 5.27 13.24 6.97
N PRO A 12 5.87 12.40 6.11
CA PRO A 12 5.23 11.15 5.72
C PRO A 12 5.03 10.18 6.88
N ALA A 13 3.84 9.58 6.94
CA ALA A 13 3.51 8.52 7.89
C ALA A 13 4.17 7.20 7.45
N ARG A 14 5.34 6.89 8.03
CA ARG A 14 6.12 5.68 7.69
C ARG A 14 5.74 4.44 8.50
N ARG A 15 4.87 4.60 9.51
CA ARG A 15 4.43 3.53 10.43
C ARG A 15 2.91 3.38 10.46
N ALA A 16 2.17 4.40 10.87
CA ALA A 16 0.70 4.38 10.76
C ALA A 16 0.33 4.52 9.28
N HIS A 17 -0.57 3.67 8.80
CA HIS A 17 -0.96 3.64 7.39
C HIS A 17 -2.33 3.00 7.20
N PRO A 18 -3.04 3.34 6.13
CA PRO A 18 -4.19 2.58 5.68
C PRO A 18 -3.76 1.29 4.99
N ALA A 19 -4.61 0.27 5.13
CA ALA A 19 -4.57 -0.95 4.33
C ALA A 19 -5.72 -0.95 3.33
N LEU A 20 -5.42 -1.17 2.05
CA LEU A 20 -6.39 -1.22 0.96
C LEU A 20 -6.51 -2.66 0.45
N VAL A 21 -7.75 -3.11 0.27
CA VAL A 21 -8.03 -4.45 -0.26
C VAL A 21 -8.11 -4.41 -1.77
N VAL A 22 -7.37 -5.28 -2.45
CA VAL A 22 -7.27 -5.37 -3.90
C VAL A 22 -7.47 -6.82 -4.32
N ARG A 23 -8.40 -7.07 -5.24
CA ARG A 23 -8.55 -8.41 -5.85
C ARG A 23 -7.52 -8.60 -6.95
N GLY A 24 -6.86 -9.76 -6.96
CA GLY A 24 -5.79 -10.07 -7.91
C GLY A 24 -4.59 -9.16 -7.70
N LEU A 25 -4.18 -8.94 -6.44
CA LEU A 25 -3.17 -7.96 -6.04
C LEU A 25 -1.86 -8.12 -6.82
N ALA A 26 -1.36 -9.34 -6.98
CA ALA A 26 -0.10 -9.58 -7.69
C ALA A 26 -0.19 -9.17 -9.18
N GLU A 27 -1.25 -9.59 -9.86
CA GLU A 27 -1.48 -9.28 -11.28
C GLU A 27 -1.75 -7.79 -11.49
N TRP A 28 -2.55 -7.19 -10.61
CA TRP A 28 -2.84 -5.76 -10.64
C TRP A 28 -1.58 -4.92 -10.42
N ALA A 29 -0.73 -5.31 -9.47
CA ALA A 29 0.50 -4.62 -9.16
C ALA A 29 1.50 -4.70 -10.31
N ASP A 30 1.64 -5.87 -10.94
CA ASP A 30 2.50 -6.09 -12.09
C ASP A 30 2.04 -5.25 -13.29
N ALA A 31 0.74 -5.29 -13.61
CA ALA A 31 0.16 -4.48 -14.67
C ALA A 31 0.32 -2.96 -14.44
N ALA A 32 0.38 -2.53 -13.17
CA ALA A 32 0.63 -1.14 -12.79
C ALA A 32 2.13 -0.77 -12.71
N GLY A 33 3.05 -1.72 -12.88
CA GLY A 33 4.49 -1.52 -12.69
C GLY A 33 4.86 -1.18 -11.24
N LEU A 34 4.01 -1.54 -10.28
CA LEU A 34 4.13 -1.14 -8.88
C LEU A 34 5.08 -2.06 -8.13
N GLN A 35 6.12 -1.48 -7.53
CA GLN A 35 7.09 -2.22 -6.73
C GLN A 35 6.58 -2.43 -5.30
N ILE A 36 5.98 -3.60 -5.05
CA ILE A 36 5.48 -4.01 -3.74
C ILE A 36 6.62 -4.62 -2.90
N ARG A 37 6.77 -4.14 -1.67
CA ARG A 37 7.54 -4.83 -0.62
C ARG A 37 6.64 -5.85 0.07
N TRP A 38 6.66 -7.07 -0.43
CA TRP A 38 5.85 -8.19 0.09
C TRP A 38 6.17 -8.49 1.56
N ALA A 39 5.15 -8.89 2.32
CA ALA A 39 5.26 -9.26 3.73
C ALA A 39 4.58 -10.61 3.97
N ASP A 40 5.20 -11.45 4.79
CA ASP A 40 4.84 -12.84 5.05
C ASP A 40 4.62 -13.13 6.55
N ASP A 41 4.57 -12.09 7.38
CA ASP A 41 4.41 -12.15 8.83
C ASP A 41 3.00 -12.58 9.29
N ILE A 42 2.03 -12.62 8.36
CA ILE A 42 0.68 -13.13 8.61
C ILE A 42 0.44 -14.34 7.69
N PRO A 43 0.47 -15.58 8.23
CA PRO A 43 0.27 -16.79 7.43
C PRO A 43 -1.06 -16.79 6.67
N GLY A 44 -1.00 -17.12 5.38
CA GLY A 44 -2.18 -17.23 4.51
C GLY A 44 -2.74 -15.90 4.01
N VAL A 45 -2.08 -14.77 4.32
CA VAL A 45 -2.47 -13.45 3.81
C VAL A 45 -1.44 -12.97 2.80
N VAL A 46 -1.87 -12.73 1.56
CA VAL A 46 -1.04 -12.08 0.54
C VAL A 46 -1.14 -10.57 0.75
N ARG A 47 -0.05 -9.96 1.18
CA ARG A 47 0.01 -8.53 1.46
C ARG A 47 1.38 -7.94 1.20
N GLY A 48 1.44 -6.63 1.03
CA GLY A 48 2.69 -5.92 0.93
C GLY A 48 2.53 -4.42 1.08
N HIS A 49 3.67 -3.72 1.11
CA HIS A 49 3.72 -2.29 1.35
C HIS A 49 4.29 -1.55 0.16
N VAL A 50 3.72 -0.38 -0.11
CA VAL A 50 4.25 0.59 -1.06
C VAL A 50 4.42 1.95 -0.40
N SER A 51 5.19 2.81 -1.03
CA SER A 51 5.25 4.23 -0.69
C SER A 51 4.45 5.00 -1.71
N ASP A 52 3.55 5.87 -1.25
CA ASP A 52 2.90 6.83 -2.13
C ASP A 52 3.91 7.91 -2.60
N PRO A 53 3.54 8.79 -3.55
CA PRO A 53 4.44 9.84 -4.04
C PRO A 53 4.94 10.83 -2.97
N PHE A 54 4.29 10.88 -1.81
CA PHE A 54 4.63 11.76 -0.69
C PHE A 54 5.46 11.02 0.38
N GLY A 55 5.70 9.73 0.21
CA GLY A 55 6.48 8.88 1.12
C GLY A 55 5.67 8.21 2.23
N ASN A 56 4.34 8.34 2.25
CA ASN A 56 3.50 7.60 3.19
C ASN A 56 3.56 6.11 2.87
N ARG A 57 3.53 5.29 3.91
CA ARG A 57 3.31 3.85 3.74
C ARG A 57 1.85 3.62 3.38
N ILE A 58 1.60 2.74 2.43
CA ILE A 58 0.29 2.14 2.14
C ILE A 58 0.47 0.62 2.19
N GLU A 59 -0.44 -0.07 2.84
CA GLU A 59 -0.52 -1.53 2.76
C GLU A 59 -1.55 -1.94 1.72
N LEU A 60 -1.22 -2.97 0.94
CA LEU A 60 -2.10 -3.61 -0.01
C LEU A 60 -2.31 -5.06 0.43
N ILE A 61 -3.57 -5.50 0.49
CA ILE A 61 -3.96 -6.84 0.92
C ILE A 61 -4.81 -7.48 -0.17
N GLU A 62 -4.56 -8.75 -0.47
CA GLU A 62 -5.40 -9.53 -1.39
C GLU A 62 -6.84 -9.62 -0.87
N GLY A 63 -7.78 -9.28 -1.75
CA GLY A 63 -9.20 -9.41 -1.51
C GLY A 63 -9.71 -10.80 -1.80
N ARG A 64 -10.72 -11.22 -1.04
CA ARG A 64 -11.51 -12.41 -1.38
C ARG A 64 -12.48 -12.12 -2.54
#